data_AF-A0A3D2LCU6-F1
#
_entry.id   AF-A0A3D2LCU6-F1
#
_cell.length_a   1.000
_cell.length_b   1.000
_cell.length_c   1.000
_cell.angle_alpha   90.00
_cell.angle_beta   90.00
_cell.angle_gamma   90.00
#
_symmetry.space_group_name_H-M   'P 1'
#
loop_
_entity.id
_entity.type
_entity.pdbx_description
1 polymer ?
#
loop_
_entity_poly.entity_id
_entity_poly.type
_entity_poly.pdbx_seq_one_letter_code
_entity_poly.pdbx_strand_id
1 'polypeptide(L)' 'MAYASGIRISSVAGVIGAGVGGYIGYTQAADVSNLSPVAGALILGAIGFVAGSAGAFLLKSLMQFVIYIILFGIVAYFFQ' A
#
# COMPACT_ATOMS: atom_id res chain seq x y z
N MET A 1 0.05 12.06 -17.75
CA MET A 1 1.24 11.61 -16.98
C MET A 1 0.95 11.20 -15.52
N ALA A 2 -0.22 11.47 -14.92
CA ALA A 2 -0.54 11.11 -13.52
C ALA A 2 -0.75 9.60 -13.24
N TYR A 3 -1.08 8.80 -14.27
CA TYR A 3 -1.23 7.34 -14.12
C TYR A 3 0.12 6.61 -14.00
N ALA A 4 1.14 7.01 -14.77
CA ALA A 4 2.46 6.36 -14.78
C ALA A 4 3.29 6.61 -13.49
N SER A 5 2.97 7.67 -12.73
CA SER A 5 3.56 7.94 -11.41
C SER A 5 2.92 7.05 -10.33
N GLY A 6 1.59 6.85 -10.39
CA GLY A 6 0.87 6.01 -9.43
C GLY A 6 1.26 4.53 -9.50
N ILE A 7 1.54 4.02 -10.71
CA ILE A 7 2.01 2.65 -10.90
C ILE A 7 3.36 2.43 -10.19
N ARG A 8 4.30 3.39 -10.29
CA ARG A 8 5.61 3.31 -9.63
C ARG A 8 5.51 3.37 -8.10
N ILE A 9 4.64 4.22 -7.57
CA ILE A 9 4.47 4.33 -6.11
C ILE A 9 3.77 3.09 -5.54
N SER A 10 2.75 2.57 -6.20
CA SER A 10 2.06 1.34 -5.78
C SER A 10 2.98 0.11 -5.87
N SER A 11 3.82 0.02 -6.91
CA SER A 11 4.80 -1.06 -7.01
C SER A 11 5.89 -0.97 -5.93
N VAL A 12 6.38 0.22 -5.62
CA VAL A 12 7.37 0.41 -4.55
C VAL A 12 6.76 0.08 -3.18
N ALA A 13 5.55 0.55 -2.90
CA ALA A 13 4.86 0.24 -1.66
C ALA A 13 4.53 -1.26 -1.54
N GLY A 14 4.21 -1.92 -2.65
CA GLY A 14 4.08 -3.37 -2.71
C GLY A 14 5.38 -4.09 -2.37
N VAL A 15 6.51 -3.71 -2.98
CA VAL A 15 7.81 -4.33 -2.69
C VAL A 15 8.23 -4.13 -1.23
N ILE A 16 8.02 -2.93 -0.67
CA ILE A 16 8.28 -2.66 0.75
C ILE A 16 7.38 -3.52 1.62
N GLY A 17 6.08 -3.57 1.32
CA GLY A 17 5.13 -4.42 2.03
C GLY A 17 5.52 -5.89 1.96
N ALA A 18 6.01 -6.37 0.82
CA ALA A 18 6.50 -7.74 0.66
C ALA A 18 7.73 -8.05 1.52
N GLY A 19 8.66 -7.10 1.60
CA GLY A 19 9.85 -7.23 2.45
C GLY A 19 9.48 -7.26 3.93
N VAL A 20 8.64 -6.34 4.38
CA VAL A 20 8.18 -6.27 5.78
C VAL A 20 7.36 -7.50 6.15
N GLY A 21 6.39 -7.86 5.30
CA GLY A 21 5.58 -9.06 5.47
C GLY A 21 6.44 -10.32 5.49
N GLY A 22 7.37 -10.48 4.55
CA GLY A 22 8.24 -11.65 4.49
C GLY A 22 9.17 -11.78 5.69
N TYR A 23 9.70 -10.67 6.20
CA TYR A 23 10.49 -10.68 7.43
C TYR A 23 9.66 -11.13 8.64
N ILE A 24 8.47 -10.56 8.83
CA ILE A 24 7.57 -10.93 9.93
C ILE A 24 7.13 -12.39 9.80
N GLY A 25 6.82 -12.84 8.58
CA GLY A 25 6.42 -14.22 8.31
C GLY A 25 7.56 -15.21 8.53
N TYR A 26 8.80 -14.83 8.22
CA TYR A 26 9.98 -15.64 8.49
C TYR A 26 10.19 -15.85 9.99
N THR A 27 10.16 -14.78 10.78
CA THR A 27 10.38 -14.86 12.22
C THR A 27 9.21 -15.53 12.94
N GLN A 28 7.96 -15.22 12.59
CA GLN A 28 6.79 -15.92 13.15
C GLN A 28 6.80 -17.41 12.83
N ALA A 29 7.20 -17.77 11.62
CA ALA A 29 7.27 -19.18 11.26
C ALA A 29 8.40 -19.92 11.96
N ALA A 30 9.53 -19.25 12.18
CA ALA A 30 10.68 -19.80 12.91
C ALA A 30 10.42 -19.95 14.42
N ASP A 31 9.67 -19.03 15.04
CA ASP A 31 9.56 -18.95 16.50
C ASP A 31 8.30 -19.60 17.08
N VAL A 32 7.20 -19.69 16.31
CA VAL A 32 5.86 -19.96 16.89
C VAL A 32 5.06 -21.03 16.15
N SER A 33 5.57 -21.58 15.04
CA SER A 33 4.80 -22.47 14.17
C SER A 33 5.59 -23.70 13.71
N ASN A 34 4.91 -24.81 13.39
CA ASN A 34 5.51 -25.97 12.72
C ASN A 34 5.71 -25.76 11.19
N LEU A 35 5.67 -24.51 10.73
CA LEU A 35 5.78 -24.16 9.32
C LEU A 35 7.24 -23.82 8.99
N SER A 36 7.67 -24.17 7.77
CA SER A 36 8.97 -23.77 7.26
C SER A 36 9.11 -22.23 7.30
N PRO A 37 10.21 -21.67 7.84
CA PRO A 37 10.45 -20.22 7.85
C PRO A 37 10.34 -19.57 6.47
N VAL A 38 10.76 -20.29 5.43
CA VAL A 38 10.64 -19.84 4.04
C VAL A 38 9.19 -19.79 3.59
N ALA A 39 8.37 -20.77 4.00
CA ALA A 39 6.94 -20.77 3.69
C ALA A 39 6.21 -19.61 4.40
N GLY A 40 6.53 -19.34 5.66
CA GLY A 40 6.00 -18.17 6.38
C GLY A 40 6.37 -16.86 5.71
N ALA A 41 7.64 -16.71 5.31
CA ALA A 41 8.12 -15.53 4.59
C ALA A 41 7.40 -15.32 3.25
N LEU A 42 7.16 -16.39 2.49
CA LEU A 42 6.48 -16.29 1.20
C LEU A 42 5.01 -15.93 1.36
N ILE A 43 4.30 -16.54 2.32
CA ILE A 43 2.87 -16.27 2.55
C ILE A 43 2.69 -14.83 3.03
N LEU A 44 3.38 -14.45 4.09
CA LEU A 44 3.21 -13.15 4.70
C LEU A 44 3.84 -12.03 3.85
N GLY A 45 4.87 -12.35 3.06
CA GLY A 45 5.42 -11.47 2.04
C GLY A 45 4.46 -11.25 0.87
N ALA A 46 3.74 -12.28 0.40
CA ALA A 46 2.71 -12.10 -0.63
C ALA A 46 1.55 -11.23 -0.11
N ILE A 47 1.11 -11.45 1.13
CA ILE A 47 0.09 -10.61 1.78
C ILE A 47 0.58 -9.17 1.92
N GLY A 48 1.81 -9.00 2.40
CA GLY A 48 2.45 -7.69 2.52
C GLY A 48 2.56 -6.95 1.20
N PHE A 49 2.83 -7.66 0.09
CA PHE A 49 2.85 -7.08 -1.25
C PHE A 49 1.50 -6.50 -1.66
N VAL A 50 0.43 -7.27 -1.45
CA VAL A 50 -0.94 -6.86 -1.78
C VAL A 50 -1.38 -5.71 -0.87
N ALA A 51 -1.15 -5.82 0.44
CA ALA A 51 -1.52 -4.80 1.41
C ALA A 51 -0.77 -3.47 1.16
N GLY A 52 0.54 -3.53 0.87
CA GLY A 52 1.36 -2.36 0.58
C GLY A 52 0.95 -1.66 -0.72
N SER A 53 0.70 -2.42 -1.78
CA SER A 53 0.26 -1.87 -3.06
C SER A 53 -1.16 -1.28 -2.99
N ALA A 54 -2.08 -1.94 -2.29
CA ALA A 54 -3.44 -1.45 -2.05
C ALA A 54 -3.45 -0.22 -1.14
N GLY A 55 -2.63 -0.18 -0.08
CA GLY A 55 -2.51 0.97 0.81
C GLY A 55 -2.05 2.23 0.08
N ALA A 56 -1.07 2.11 -0.81
CA ALA A 56 -0.62 3.22 -1.65
C ALA A 56 -1.70 3.71 -2.63
N PHE A 57 -2.49 2.79 -3.18
CA PHE A 57 -3.63 3.15 -4.03
C PHE A 57 -4.70 3.91 -3.25
N LEU A 58 -5.04 3.44 -2.05
CA LEU A 58 -6.01 4.11 -1.17
C LEU A 58 -5.54 5.51 -0.78
N LEU A 59 -4.28 5.66 -0.37
CA LEU A 59 -3.72 6.97 -0.02
C LEU A 59 -3.74 7.93 -1.20
N LYS A 60 -3.38 7.47 -2.40
CA LYS A 60 -3.46 8.29 -3.62
C LYS A 60 -4.91 8.73 -3.90
N SER A 61 -5.86 7.81 -3.77
CA SER A 61 -7.28 8.07 -4.01
C SER A 61 -7.83 9.08 -3.02
N LEU A 62 -7.46 8.96 -1.74
CA LEU A 62 -7.82 9.91 -0.70
C LEU A 62 -7.27 11.31 -0.97
N MET A 63 -5.98 11.43 -1.32
CA MET A 63 -5.38 12.72 -1.65
C MET A 63 -6.08 13.40 -2.83
N GLN A 64 -6.46 12.62 -3.84
CA GLN A 64 -7.17 13.13 -5.00
C GLN A 64 -8.59 13.60 -4.63
N PHE A 65 -9.26 12.89 -3.73
CA PHE A 65 -10.56 13.29 -3.18
C PHE A 65 -10.49 14.61 -2.39
N VAL A 66 -9.47 14.77 -1.54
CA VAL A 66 -9.25 16.02 -0.77
C VAL A 66 -9.06 17.22 -1.70
N ILE A 67 -8.25 17.06 -2.76
CA ILE A 67 -8.04 18.13 -3.75
C ILE A 67 -9.36 18.54 -4.40
N TYR A 68 -10.23 17.58 -4.73
CA TYR A 68 -11.54 17.90 -5.31
C TYR A 68 -12.45 18.65 -4.35
N ILE A 69 -12.46 18.32 -3.06
CA ILE A 69 -13.21 19.08 -2.05
C ILE A 69 -12.72 20.53 -2.00
N ILE A 70 -11.41 20.76 -2.00
CA ILE A 70 -10.83 22.11 -1.98
C ILE A 70 -11.25 22.89 -3.23
N LEU A 71 -11.16 22.28 -4.41
CA LEU A 71 -11.59 22.91 -5.66
C LEU A 71 -13.09 23.25 -5.65
N PHE A 72 -13.92 22.35 -5.16
CA PHE A 72 -15.36 22.61 -4.99
C PHE A 72 -15.61 23.78 -4.03
N GLY A 73 -14.88 23.84 -2.91
CA GLY A 73 -14.97 24.94 -1.96
C GLY A 73 -14.56 26.29 -2.56
N ILE A 74 -13.49 26.31 -3.37
CA ILE A 74 -13.06 27.51 -4.10
C ILE A 74 -14.14 27.97 -5.07
N VAL A 75 -14.69 27.06 -5.89
CA VAL A 75 -15.76 27.40 -6.84
C VAL A 75 -16.98 27.92 -6.08
N ALA A 76 -17.44 27.24 -5.03
CA ALA A 76 -18.56 27.71 -4.21
C ALA A 76 -18.31 29.11 -3.61
N TYR A 77 -17.07 29.41 -3.20
CA TYR A 77 -16.69 30.73 -2.69
C TYR A 77 -16.71 31.83 -3.76
N PHE A 78 -16.38 31.53 -5.01
CA PHE A 78 -16.41 32.54 -6.08
C PHE A 78 -17.80 32.72 -6.72
N PHE A 79 -18.70 31.77 -6.53
CA PHE A 79 -20.06 31.77 -7.09
C PHE A 79 -21.16 31.97 -6.02
N GLN A 80 -20.78 32.39 -4.80
CA GLN A 80 -21.70 32.99 -3.83
C GLN A 80 -22.06 34.42 -4.24
#